data_AF-A0A0D0ELX0-F1
#
_entry.id   AF-A0A0D0ELX0-F1
#
_cell.length_a   1.000
_cell.length_b   1.000
_cell.length_c   1.000
_cell.angle_alpha   90.00
_cell.angle_beta   90.00
_cell.angle_gamma   90.00
#
_symmetry.space_group_name_H-M   'P 1'
#
loop_
_entity.id
_entity.type
_entity.pdbx_description
1 polymer ?
#
loop_
_entity_poly.entity_id
_entity_poly.type
_entity_poly.pdbx_seq_one_letter_code
_entity_poly.pdbx_strand_id
1 'polypeptide(L)'
;MKYLLSSLLALTLFISCNNSEKETIKEPQKTDYTAENEKEITDYIAKNNLTAQKSASGLYYIIKEPGTGVKPTSTSNVTVAYKGYFTDGKVFDQSDAAGISFPLNRVIPGWTEGIPFFKEGGSGLLLIPSHLGYGSESNSRIPGGSVLLFDVKLIKVN
;
A
#
# COMPACT_ATOMS: atom_id res chain seq x y z
N MET A 1 -81.83 34.43 10.63
CA MET A 1 -80.79 33.45 10.30
C MET A 1 -80.08 33.99 9.04
N LYS A 2 -79.00 34.80 9.08
CA LYS A 2 -77.56 34.45 9.30
C LYS A 2 -77.16 33.29 8.35
N TYR A 3 -76.32 33.38 7.30
CA TYR A 3 -75.11 34.17 6.94
C TYR A 3 -74.91 34.16 5.38
N LEU A 4 -74.56 35.26 4.70
CA LEU A 4 -73.21 35.74 4.27
C LEU A 4 -72.36 34.71 3.46
N LEU A 5 -72.23 34.82 2.13
CA LEU A 5 -71.30 35.61 1.27
C LEU A 5 -69.83 35.13 1.20
N SER A 6 -69.27 35.15 -0.03
CA SER A 6 -67.85 35.03 -0.45
C SER A 6 -67.23 33.63 -0.50
N SER A 7 -66.20 33.30 -1.27
CA SER A 7 -65.53 33.80 -2.49
C SER A 7 -64.22 33.00 -2.57
N LEU A 8 -63.82 32.59 -3.76
CA LEU A 8 -62.43 32.40 -4.23
C LEU A 8 -61.43 31.46 -3.52
N LEU A 9 -60.70 30.80 -4.41
CA LEU A 9 -59.26 30.48 -4.35
C LEU A 9 -58.87 29.15 -3.68
N ALA A 10 -58.68 28.16 -4.55
CA ALA A 10 -57.87 27.00 -4.28
C ALA A 10 -56.44 27.44 -3.92
N LEU A 11 -56.04 27.16 -2.68
CA LEU A 11 -54.66 27.29 -2.24
C LEU A 11 -54.18 25.91 -1.80
N THR A 12 -53.54 25.20 -2.72
CA THR A 12 -52.79 23.97 -2.42
C THR A 12 -51.59 24.35 -1.56
N LEU A 13 -51.66 24.03 -0.28
CA LEU A 13 -50.53 24.07 0.65
C LEU A 13 -49.48 23.06 0.18
N PHE A 14 -48.42 23.55 -0.44
CA PHE A 14 -47.18 22.79 -0.57
C PHE A 14 -46.60 22.61 0.83
N ILE A 15 -46.63 21.37 1.32
CA ILE A 15 -45.86 20.94 2.48
C ILE A 15 -44.40 21.09 2.09
N SER A 16 -43.77 22.14 2.60
CA SER A 16 -42.32 22.33 2.55
C SER A 16 -41.68 21.28 3.46
N CYS A 17 -41.32 20.13 2.87
CA CYS A 17 -40.38 19.22 3.48
C CYS A 17 -39.00 19.86 3.40
N ASN A 18 -38.54 20.44 4.51
CA ASN A 18 -37.18 20.89 4.69
C ASN A 18 -36.25 19.66 4.79
N ASN A 19 -35.96 19.03 3.66
CA ASN A 19 -34.84 18.13 3.54
C ASN A 19 -33.58 18.99 3.45
N SER A 20 -32.97 19.24 4.60
CA SER A 20 -31.55 19.55 4.64
C SER A 20 -30.83 18.34 4.06
N GLU A 21 -30.58 18.37 2.74
CA GLU A 21 -29.54 17.57 2.14
C GLU A 21 -28.23 18.03 2.76
N LYS A 22 -27.88 17.39 3.88
CA LYS A 22 -26.51 17.34 4.33
C LYS A 22 -25.77 16.64 3.20
N GLU A 23 -25.10 17.43 2.35
CA GLU A 23 -24.09 16.93 1.43
C GLU A 23 -23.14 16.07 2.24
N THR A 24 -23.39 14.77 2.21
CA THR A 24 -22.49 13.79 2.78
C THR A 24 -21.37 13.75 1.77
N ILE A 25 -20.26 14.42 2.07
CA ILE A 25 -18.99 14.22 1.37
C ILE A 25 -18.77 12.71 1.43
N LYS A 26 -19.06 12.00 0.34
CA LYS A 26 -18.68 10.61 0.19
C LYS A 26 -17.16 10.66 0.16
N GLU A 27 -16.51 10.29 1.26
CA GLU A 27 -15.09 9.95 1.20
C GLU A 27 -14.92 9.04 -0.02
N PRO A 28 -13.97 9.33 -0.94
CA PRO A 28 -13.73 8.44 -2.06
C PRO A 28 -13.44 7.07 -1.47
N GLN A 29 -14.30 6.10 -1.77
CA GLN A 29 -14.20 4.76 -1.23
C GLN A 29 -12.88 4.16 -1.71
N LYS A 30 -11.90 4.11 -0.81
CA LYS A 30 -10.58 3.56 -1.07
C LYS A 30 -10.73 2.12 -1.59
N THR A 31 -10.28 1.85 -2.81
CA THR A 31 -10.33 0.50 -3.37
C THR A 31 -9.48 -0.45 -2.53
N ASP A 32 -10.05 -1.56 -2.09
CA ASP A 32 -9.33 -2.64 -1.43
C ASP A 32 -8.77 -3.58 -2.49
N TYR A 33 -7.44 -3.77 -2.49
CA TYR A 33 -6.70 -4.64 -3.40
C TYR A 33 -6.15 -5.88 -2.71
N THR A 34 -6.57 -6.17 -1.47
CA THR A 34 -5.92 -7.20 -0.64
C THR A 34 -6.01 -8.58 -1.30
N ALA A 35 -7.18 -8.96 -1.82
CA ALA A 35 -7.37 -10.27 -2.47
C ALA A 35 -6.64 -10.36 -3.80
N GLU A 36 -6.67 -9.29 -4.59
CA GLU A 36 -5.99 -9.18 -5.88
C GLU A 36 -4.47 -9.26 -5.70
N ASN A 37 -3.92 -8.51 -4.75
CA ASN A 37 -2.49 -8.53 -4.43
C ASN A 37 -2.04 -9.89 -3.88
N GLU A 38 -2.83 -10.52 -3.02
CA GLU A 38 -2.54 -11.87 -2.54
C GLU A 38 -2.46 -12.87 -3.69
N LYS A 39 -3.43 -12.81 -4.60
CA LYS A 39 -3.44 -13.67 -5.78
C LYS A 39 -2.25 -13.38 -6.69
N GLU A 40 -1.98 -12.12 -6.98
CA GLU A 40 -0.87 -11.70 -7.85
C GLU A 40 0.49 -12.15 -7.28
N ILE A 41 0.71 -11.98 -5.98
CA ILE A 41 1.93 -12.42 -5.29
C ILE A 41 2.06 -13.95 -5.35
N THR A 42 1.01 -14.69 -5.03
CA THR A 42 1.05 -16.17 -5.02
C THR A 42 1.23 -16.75 -6.43
N ASP A 43 0.59 -16.16 -7.45
CA ASP A 43 0.82 -16.49 -8.85
C ASP A 43 2.29 -16.22 -9.25
N TYR A 44 2.85 -15.07 -8.85
CA TYR A 44 4.25 -14.74 -9.12
C TYR A 44 5.20 -15.75 -8.45
N ILE A 45 4.96 -16.12 -7.20
CA ILE A 45 5.75 -17.10 -6.46
C ILE A 45 5.73 -18.46 -7.18
N ALA A 46 4.54 -18.93 -7.55
CA ALA A 46 4.36 -20.21 -8.24
C ALA A 46 5.03 -20.21 -9.63
N LYS A 47 4.78 -19.17 -10.43
CA LYS A 47 5.36 -19.01 -11.77
C LYS A 47 6.89 -19.04 -11.77
N ASN A 48 7.51 -18.49 -10.71
CA ASN A 48 8.96 -18.39 -10.59
C ASN A 48 9.59 -19.50 -9.72
N ASN A 49 8.81 -20.51 -9.30
CA ASN A 49 9.26 -21.60 -8.43
C ASN A 49 9.95 -21.11 -7.15
N LEU A 50 9.41 -20.05 -6.54
CA LEU A 50 9.98 -19.42 -5.36
C LEU A 50 9.46 -20.09 -4.09
N THR A 51 10.32 -20.21 -3.07
CA THR A 51 9.90 -20.61 -1.71
C THR A 51 9.90 -19.38 -0.82
N ALA A 52 8.72 -18.80 -0.62
CA ALA A 52 8.55 -17.58 0.18
C ALA A 52 7.93 -17.87 1.55
N GLN A 53 8.27 -17.04 2.52
CA GLN A 53 7.61 -16.97 3.82
C GLN A 53 6.64 -15.79 3.82
N LYS A 54 5.51 -15.93 4.50
CA LYS A 54 4.49 -14.88 4.66
C LYS A 54 4.47 -14.39 6.09
N SER A 55 4.48 -13.08 6.28
CA SER A 55 4.29 -12.45 7.59
C SER A 55 2.80 -12.30 7.93
N ALA A 56 2.50 -11.92 9.17
CA ALA A 56 1.13 -11.67 9.61
C ALA A 56 0.47 -10.47 8.92
N SER A 57 1.25 -9.51 8.40
CA SER A 57 0.73 -8.32 7.70
C SER A 57 0.43 -8.57 6.22
N GLY A 58 0.80 -9.75 5.70
CA GLY A 58 0.67 -10.11 4.29
C GLY A 58 1.92 -9.85 3.44
N LEU A 59 3.01 -9.36 4.03
CA LEU A 59 4.31 -9.28 3.36
C LEU A 59 4.84 -10.69 3.07
N TYR A 60 5.26 -10.93 1.83
CA TYR A 60 6.02 -12.11 1.47
C TYR A 60 7.51 -11.79 1.37
N TYR A 61 8.37 -12.70 1.80
CA TYR A 61 9.81 -12.53 1.71
C TYR A 61 10.54 -13.84 1.43
N ILE A 62 11.71 -13.71 0.81
CA ILE A 62 12.62 -14.81 0.50
C ILE A 62 14.00 -14.37 0.96
N ILE A 63 14.63 -15.17 1.81
CA ILE A 63 16.03 -14.98 2.21
C ILE A 63 16.90 -15.73 1.21
N LYS A 64 17.66 -14.98 0.41
CA LYS A 64 18.70 -15.56 -0.47
C LYS A 64 19.98 -15.77 0.32
N GLU A 65 20.41 -14.73 1.02
CA GLU A 65 21.55 -14.76 1.93
C GLU A 65 21.10 -14.16 3.27
N PRO A 66 21.19 -14.87 4.40
CA PRO A 66 20.73 -14.34 5.68
C PRO A 66 21.56 -13.15 6.18
N GLY A 67 22.84 -13.09 5.80
CA GLY A 67 23.82 -12.19 6.40
C GLY A 67 24.27 -12.66 7.79
N THR A 68 25.36 -12.08 8.28
CA THR A 68 25.99 -12.50 9.55
C THR A 68 26.19 -11.35 10.53
N GLY A 69 26.02 -10.10 10.10
CA GLY A 69 26.23 -8.93 10.94
C GLY A 69 25.01 -8.54 11.78
N VAL A 70 24.93 -7.24 12.10
CA VAL A 70 23.88 -6.67 12.95
C VAL A 70 22.50 -6.85 12.31
N LYS A 71 21.51 -7.22 13.12
CA LYS A 71 20.10 -7.21 12.70
C LYS A 71 19.52 -5.81 12.92
N PRO A 72 19.04 -5.11 11.88
CA PRO A 72 18.43 -3.80 12.07
C PRO A 72 17.10 -3.92 12.82
N THR A 73 16.73 -2.84 13.51
CA THR A 73 15.38 -2.63 14.06
C THR A 73 14.56 -1.77 13.09
N SER A 74 13.27 -1.62 13.33
CA SER A 74 12.38 -0.78 12.51
C SER A 74 12.75 0.73 12.52
N THR A 75 13.65 1.14 13.41
CA THR A 75 14.14 2.53 13.51
C THR A 75 15.60 2.69 13.12
N SER A 76 16.29 1.60 12.74
CA SER A 76 17.68 1.67 12.27
C SER A 76 17.80 2.53 11.02
N ASN A 77 18.94 3.21 10.90
CA ASN A 77 19.42 3.73 9.62
C ASN A 77 20.20 2.60 8.94
N VAL A 78 19.91 2.33 7.66
CA VAL A 78 20.50 1.23 6.91
C VAL A 78 20.97 1.69 5.55
N THR A 79 22.03 1.09 5.03
CA THR A 79 22.47 1.26 3.65
C THR A 79 22.07 0.03 2.85
N VAL A 80 21.29 0.21 1.78
CA VAL A 80 20.72 -0.87 0.99
C VAL A 80 20.99 -0.63 -0.49
N ALA A 81 21.46 -1.67 -1.19
CA ALA A 81 21.36 -1.71 -2.65
C ALA A 81 20.06 -2.44 -3.02
N TYR A 82 19.26 -1.86 -3.90
CA TYR A 82 17.94 -2.42 -4.24
C TYR A 82 17.55 -2.22 -5.69
N LYS A 83 16.64 -3.09 -6.15
CA LYS A 83 15.91 -2.96 -7.39
C LYS A 83 14.42 -3.17 -7.13
N GLY A 84 13.62 -2.13 -7.36
CA GLY A 84 12.16 -2.11 -7.26
C GLY A 84 11.49 -2.30 -8.62
N TYR A 85 10.65 -3.32 -8.74
CA TYR A 85 9.96 -3.68 -9.99
C TYR A 85 8.57 -4.27 -9.74
N PHE A 86 7.71 -4.25 -10.75
CA PHE A 86 6.39 -4.90 -10.69
C PHE A 86 6.48 -6.38 -11.06
N THR A 87 5.40 -7.13 -10.88
CA THR A 87 5.33 -8.58 -11.21
C THR A 87 5.47 -8.89 -12.71
N ASP A 88 5.29 -7.88 -13.57
CA ASP A 88 5.58 -7.94 -15.00
C ASP A 88 7.08 -7.72 -15.33
N GLY A 89 7.91 -7.42 -14.33
CA GLY A 89 9.34 -7.18 -14.45
C GLY A 89 9.73 -5.73 -14.77
N LYS A 90 8.78 -4.83 -14.99
CA LYS A 90 9.07 -3.40 -15.25
C LYS A 90 9.64 -2.76 -13.99
N VAL A 91 10.85 -2.22 -14.12
CA VAL A 91 11.54 -1.49 -13.05
C VAL A 91 10.89 -0.13 -12.88
N PHE A 92 10.54 0.21 -11.64
CA PHE A 92 10.11 1.55 -11.30
C PHE A 92 11.22 2.32 -10.58
N ASP A 93 12.08 1.69 -9.79
CA ASP A 93 13.14 2.39 -9.06
C ASP A 93 14.32 1.46 -8.75
N GLN A 94 15.52 2.01 -8.61
CA GLN A 94 16.71 1.25 -8.22
C GLN A 94 17.83 2.17 -7.73
N SER A 95 18.65 1.66 -6.81
CA SER A 95 19.93 2.28 -6.46
C SER A 95 21.06 1.79 -7.38
N ASP A 96 22.26 2.36 -7.20
CA ASP A 96 23.49 1.72 -7.66
C ASP A 96 23.92 0.60 -6.69
N ALA A 97 25.07 -0.01 -6.98
CA ALA A 97 25.64 -1.09 -6.17
C ALA A 97 26.27 -0.63 -4.85
N ALA A 98 26.62 0.65 -4.71
CA ALA A 98 27.08 1.20 -3.44
C ALA A 98 25.91 1.37 -2.45
N GLY A 99 24.69 1.44 -2.98
CA GLY A 99 23.46 1.55 -2.22
C GLY A 99 23.22 2.95 -1.70
N ILE A 100 22.11 3.10 -0.99
CA ILE A 100 21.66 4.38 -0.45
C ILE A 100 21.15 4.17 0.98
N SER A 101 21.35 5.20 1.82
CA SER A 101 20.97 5.14 3.23
C SER A 101 19.55 5.61 3.46
N PHE A 102 18.79 4.83 4.24
CA PHE A 102 17.45 5.18 4.67
C PHE A 102 17.26 4.95 6.17
N PRO A 103 16.57 5.85 6.88
CA PRO A 103 15.97 5.52 8.17
C PRO A 103 14.72 4.67 7.95
N LEU A 104 14.68 3.45 8.52
CA LEU A 104 13.60 2.48 8.27
C LEU A 104 12.23 2.94 8.74
N ASN A 105 12.14 3.94 9.62
CA ASN A 105 10.87 4.54 10.06
C ASN A 105 10.36 5.66 9.13
N ARG A 106 11.00 5.91 7.99
CA ARG A 106 10.58 6.92 7.00
C ARG A 106 10.43 6.35 5.57
N VAL A 107 10.37 5.04 5.45
CA VAL A 107 10.11 4.33 4.19
C VAL A 107 8.73 3.67 4.24
N ILE A 108 8.33 3.01 3.14
CA ILE A 108 7.05 2.27 3.10
C ILE A 108 7.00 1.18 4.19
N PRO A 109 5.81 0.88 4.75
CA PRO A 109 5.68 -0.10 5.83
C PRO A 109 6.31 -1.46 5.52
N GLY A 110 6.21 -1.93 4.28
CA GLY A 110 6.80 -3.20 3.85
C GLY A 110 8.33 -3.24 3.94
N TRP A 111 9.01 -2.09 3.81
CA TRP A 111 10.46 -2.01 4.06
C TRP A 111 10.78 -1.94 5.56
N THR A 112 10.02 -1.14 6.32
CA THR A 112 10.15 -1.04 7.77
C THR A 112 10.03 -2.41 8.45
N GLU A 113 9.12 -3.24 7.96
CA GLU A 113 8.92 -4.63 8.40
C GLU A 113 9.91 -5.60 7.77
N GLY A 114 10.14 -5.50 6.45
CA GLY A 114 10.82 -6.53 5.67
C GLY A 114 12.34 -6.53 5.75
N ILE A 115 12.97 -5.35 5.83
CA ILE A 115 14.45 -5.27 5.90
C ILE A 115 15.02 -5.98 7.14
N PRO A 116 14.39 -5.89 8.34
CA PRO A 116 14.78 -6.68 9.52
C PRO A 116 14.73 -8.22 9.39
N PHE A 117 14.22 -8.79 8.30
CA PHE A 117 14.38 -10.23 8.02
C PHE A 117 15.81 -10.58 7.58
N PHE A 118 16.58 -9.61 7.10
CA PHE A 118 17.98 -9.77 6.73
C PHE A 118 18.88 -9.19 7.82
N LYS A 119 20.01 -9.85 8.08
CA LYS A 119 21.12 -9.25 8.84
C LYS A 119 22.01 -8.45 7.90
N GLU A 120 22.85 -7.58 8.44
CA GLU A 120 23.90 -6.93 7.66
C GLU A 120 24.71 -7.95 6.83
N GLY A 121 24.92 -7.62 5.56
CA GLY A 121 25.48 -8.50 4.55
C GLY A 121 24.46 -9.46 3.92
N GLY A 122 23.20 -9.48 4.36
CA GLY A 122 22.14 -10.33 3.84
C GLY A 122 21.47 -9.78 2.59
N SER A 123 20.78 -10.64 1.85
CA SER A 123 20.01 -10.28 0.65
C SER A 123 18.80 -11.17 0.46
N GLY A 124 17.83 -10.67 -0.31
CA GLY A 124 16.60 -11.39 -0.55
C GLY A 124 15.62 -10.65 -1.42
N LEU A 125 14.42 -11.20 -1.51
CA LEU A 125 13.29 -10.59 -2.21
C LEU A 125 12.20 -10.26 -1.19
N LEU A 126 11.64 -9.05 -1.28
CA LEU A 126 10.40 -8.66 -0.63
C LEU A 126 9.31 -8.54 -1.69
N LEU A 127 8.13 -9.12 -1.45
CA LEU A 127 6.94 -8.98 -2.29
C LEU A 127 5.86 -8.32 -1.44
N ILE A 128 5.63 -7.04 -1.73
CA ILE A 128 4.92 -6.11 -0.86
C ILE A 128 3.55 -5.83 -1.47
N PRO A 129 2.45 -6.24 -0.81
CA PRO A 129 1.11 -5.86 -1.23
C PRO A 129 0.91 -4.34 -1.07
N SER A 130 -0.03 -3.78 -1.84
CA SER A 130 -0.17 -2.32 -1.95
C SER A 130 -0.45 -1.63 -0.62
N HIS A 131 -1.17 -2.25 0.33
CA HIS A 131 -1.42 -1.68 1.66
C HIS A 131 -0.16 -1.53 2.53
N LEU A 132 0.92 -2.27 2.22
CA LEU A 132 2.26 -2.10 2.81
C LEU A 132 3.21 -1.28 1.92
N GLY A 133 2.73 -0.85 0.75
CA GLY A 133 3.42 0.00 -0.21
C GLY A 133 2.78 1.38 -0.30
N TYR A 134 2.27 1.74 -1.49
CA TYR A 134 1.69 3.06 -1.78
C TYR A 134 0.15 3.12 -1.73
N GLY A 135 -0.52 2.03 -1.35
CA GLY A 135 -1.96 1.96 -1.19
C GLY A 135 -2.74 1.93 -2.50
N SER A 136 -3.99 2.41 -2.46
CA SER A 136 -4.94 2.41 -3.58
C SER A 136 -4.75 3.55 -4.56
N GLU A 137 -4.00 4.58 -4.17
CA GLU A 137 -3.84 5.80 -4.95
C GLU A 137 -2.63 5.69 -5.86
N SER A 138 -2.79 6.14 -7.10
CA SER A 138 -1.68 6.23 -8.03
C SER A 138 -0.83 7.45 -7.71
N ASN A 139 0.49 7.32 -7.86
CA ASN A 139 1.39 8.47 -7.95
C ASN A 139 2.01 8.55 -9.36
N SER A 140 2.93 9.48 -9.58
CA SER A 140 3.53 9.74 -10.90
C SER A 140 4.25 8.53 -11.51
N ARG A 141 4.60 7.51 -10.72
CA ARG A 141 5.42 6.38 -11.14
C ARG A 141 4.79 5.01 -10.83
N ILE A 142 3.98 4.92 -9.77
CA ILE A 142 3.43 3.68 -9.23
C ILE A 142 1.91 3.77 -9.26
N PRO A 143 1.24 2.90 -10.05
CA PRO A 143 -0.21 2.79 -10.02
C PRO A 143 -0.74 2.38 -8.64
N GLY A 144 -1.93 2.85 -8.31
CA GLY A 144 -2.65 2.40 -7.13
C GLY A 144 -2.92 0.90 -7.16
N GLY A 145 -2.87 0.24 -6.01
CA GLY A 145 -3.07 -1.20 -5.90
C GLY A 145 -1.89 -2.05 -6.38
N SER A 146 -0.76 -1.45 -6.77
CA SER A 146 0.39 -2.22 -7.27
C SER A 146 1.03 -3.10 -6.20
N VAL A 147 1.30 -4.36 -6.56
CA VAL A 147 2.27 -5.20 -5.85
C VAL A 147 3.68 -4.73 -6.21
N LEU A 148 4.54 -4.58 -5.19
CA LEU A 148 5.92 -4.12 -5.36
C LEU A 148 6.90 -5.23 -5.01
N LEU A 149 7.82 -5.53 -5.91
CA LEU A 149 8.91 -6.47 -5.67
C LEU A 149 10.20 -5.68 -5.45
N PHE A 150 10.95 -6.05 -4.42
CA PHE A 150 12.25 -5.47 -4.13
C PHE A 150 13.30 -6.56 -3.95
N ASP A 151 14.23 -6.65 -4.90
CA ASP A 151 15.48 -7.40 -4.70
C ASP A 151 16.42 -6.51 -3.87
N VAL A 152 16.78 -6.93 -2.68
CA VAL A 152 17.50 -6.12 -1.69
C VAL A 152 18.79 -6.77 -1.25
N LYS A 153 19.83 -5.95 -1.06
CA LYS A 153 21.07 -6.28 -0.35
C LYS A 153 21.23 -5.28 0.79
N LEU A 154 21.13 -5.76 2.03
CA LEU A 154 21.44 -4.96 3.21
C LEU A 154 22.96 -4.88 3.34
N ILE A 155 23.53 -3.74 2.94
CA ILE A 155 24.97 -3.51 2.95
C ILE A 155 25.44 -3.22 4.37
N LYS A 156 24.72 -2.36 5.10
CA LYS A 156 25.14 -1.88 6.41
C LYS A 156 23.96 -1.47 7.30
N VAL A 157 24.08 -1.71 8.61
CA VAL A 157 23.32 -1.02 9.65
C VAL A 157 24.20 0.10 10.22
N ASN A 158 23.76 1.35 10.08
CA ASN A 158 24.54 2.56 10.35
C ASN A 158 24.55 2.97 11.83
#